data_AF-A0AAD5UFF3-F1
#
_entry.id   AF-A0AAD5UFF3-F1
#
_cell.length_a   1.000
_cell.length_b   1.000
_cell.length_c   1.000
_cell.angle_alpha   90.00
_cell.angle_beta   90.00
_cell.angle_gamma   90.00
#
_symmetry.space_group_name_H-M   'P 1'
#
loop_
_entity.id
_entity.type
_entity.pdbx_description
1 polymer ?
#
loop_
_entity_poly.entity_id
_entity_poly.type
_entity_poly.pdbx_seq_one_letter_code
_entity_poly.pdbx_strand_id
1 'polypeptide(L)'
;MKVLCLAICEGKKILAIEHELSSFSYFSRGSIQEGMNFFVQTVVERTPNGQRATVQQDNYTGHVYVSQDGLASVIVTDAEYPQRVAFSVAGKCLDEFKSKFPRKDVTPETTSQRYPELRQHLEKAQDPQSNDPFMRVQRELDETKVILHKTMDSLLQRGEKLDDLVQRSDQLSAQSKMFYKTAKKTNACCTYV
;
A
#
# COMPACT_ATOMS: atom_id res chain seq x y z
N MET A 1 -9.62 10.66 7.80
CA MET A 1 -9.09 10.69 6.42
C MET A 1 -7.60 10.99 6.44
N LYS A 2 -6.77 9.94 6.48
CA LYS A 2 -5.32 10.02 6.37
C LYS A 2 -4.81 9.07 5.30
N VAL A 3 -3.70 9.47 4.67
CA VAL A 3 -2.88 8.58 3.86
C VAL A 3 -1.72 8.11 4.73
N LEU A 4 -1.58 6.81 4.91
CA LEU A 4 -0.60 6.23 5.84
C LEU A 4 0.66 5.77 5.13
N CYS A 5 0.53 5.35 3.86
CA CYS A 5 1.66 4.86 3.08
C CYS A 5 1.44 5.14 1.60
N LEU A 6 2.51 5.49 0.90
CA LEU A 6 2.58 5.58 -0.54
C LEU A 6 3.85 4.87 -1.01
N ALA A 7 3.72 3.91 -1.93
CA ALA A 7 4.81 3.06 -2.36
C ALA A 7 4.81 2.85 -3.87
N ILE A 8 6.01 2.71 -4.44
CA ILE A 8 6.26 2.25 -5.80
C ILE A 8 7.03 0.93 -5.71
N CYS A 9 6.58 -0.07 -6.46
CA CYS A 9 7.07 -1.44 -6.41
C CYS A 9 7.28 -2.03 -7.82
N GLU A 10 8.11 -3.06 -7.92
CA GLU A 10 8.18 -3.96 -9.07
C GLU A 10 8.13 -5.40 -8.56
N GLY A 11 6.97 -6.06 -8.73
CA GLY A 11 6.68 -7.31 -8.04
C GLY A 11 6.82 -7.16 -6.52
N LYS A 12 7.63 -8.01 -5.88
CA LYS A 12 7.93 -7.93 -4.43
C LYS A 12 8.88 -6.82 -4.03
N LYS A 13 9.58 -6.21 -4.99
CA LYS A 13 10.64 -5.25 -4.69
C LYS A 13 10.02 -3.88 -4.46
N ILE A 14 10.20 -3.34 -3.26
CA ILE A 14 9.86 -1.95 -2.97
C ILE A 14 10.98 -1.08 -3.56
N LEU A 15 10.62 -0.17 -4.46
CA LEU A 15 11.55 0.74 -5.14
C LEU A 15 11.65 2.09 -4.43
N ALA A 16 10.53 2.56 -3.90
CA ALA A 16 10.43 3.74 -3.06
C ALA A 16 9.19 3.59 -2.18
N ILE A 17 9.26 4.02 -0.93
CA ILE A 17 8.14 3.96 0.01
C ILE A 17 8.26 5.08 1.03
N GLU A 18 7.12 5.71 1.32
CA GLU A 18 6.99 6.72 2.35
C GLU A 18 5.83 6.36 3.28
N HIS A 19 5.99 6.68 4.56
CA HIS A 19 5.01 6.38 5.60
C HIS A 19 4.69 7.63 6.42
N GLU A 20 3.42 7.78 6.79
CA GLU A 20 2.94 8.80 7.73
C GLU A 20 2.24 8.12 8.90
N LEU A 21 3.03 7.89 9.96
CA LEU A 21 2.60 7.13 11.14
C LEU A 21 2.52 8.00 12.40
N SER A 22 2.46 9.33 12.26
CA SER A 22 2.43 10.24 13.40
C SER A 22 1.24 10.04 14.33
N SER A 23 0.10 9.53 13.82
CA SER A 23 -1.08 9.19 14.63
C SER A 23 -0.88 8.00 15.56
N PHE A 24 0.12 7.15 15.29
CA PHE A 24 0.38 5.96 16.10
C PHE A 24 1.37 6.27 17.23
N SER A 25 1.27 5.48 18.31
CA SER A 25 2.22 5.53 19.41
C SER A 25 3.64 5.27 18.91
N TYR A 26 4.59 6.10 19.35
CA TYR A 26 6.00 6.03 18.97
C TYR A 26 6.57 4.61 19.04
N PHE A 27 6.26 3.87 20.11
CA PHE A 27 6.77 2.51 20.34
C PHE A 27 6.20 1.45 19.39
N SER A 28 5.06 1.72 18.77
CA SER A 28 4.41 0.82 17.80
C SER A 28 4.74 1.12 16.35
N ARG A 29 5.27 2.32 16.05
CA ARG A 29 5.50 2.78 14.67
C ARG A 29 6.42 1.85 13.89
N GLY A 30 7.49 1.34 14.50
CA GLY A 30 8.39 0.39 13.84
C GLY A 30 7.67 -0.89 13.38
N SER A 31 6.85 -1.48 14.24
CA SER A 31 6.09 -2.68 13.88
C SER A 31 4.99 -2.42 12.86
N ILE A 32 4.36 -1.25 12.91
CA ILE A 32 3.35 -0.84 11.92
C ILE A 32 4.01 -0.62 10.56
N GLN A 33 5.18 0.01 10.52
CA GLN A 33 5.94 0.24 9.29
C GLN A 33 6.33 -1.09 8.63
N GLU A 34 6.88 -2.04 9.40
CA GLU A 34 7.18 -3.38 8.89
C GLU A 34 5.92 -4.12 8.39
N GLY A 35 4.81 -4.02 9.13
CA GLY A 35 3.52 -4.58 8.73
C GLY A 35 2.97 -3.97 7.43
N MET A 36 3.09 -2.65 7.26
CA MET A 36 2.70 -1.95 6.03
C MET A 36 3.58 -2.36 4.84
N ASN A 37 4.88 -2.49 5.04
CA ASN A 37 5.78 -2.95 3.98
C ASN A 37 5.41 -4.37 3.52
N PHE A 38 5.16 -5.26 4.47
CA PHE A 38 4.70 -6.62 4.18
C PHE A 38 3.35 -6.63 3.44
N PHE A 39 2.41 -5.78 3.87
CA PHE A 39 1.13 -5.61 3.19
C PHE A 39 1.31 -5.16 1.73
N VAL A 40 2.07 -4.08 1.51
CA VAL A 40 2.36 -3.51 0.18
C VAL A 40 2.92 -4.57 -0.77
N GLN A 41 3.92 -5.32 -0.34
CA GLN A 41 4.52 -6.34 -1.20
C GLN A 41 3.58 -7.49 -1.51
N THR A 42 2.80 -7.93 -0.52
CA THR A 42 1.87 -9.04 -0.69
C THR A 42 0.74 -8.64 -1.64
N VAL A 43 0.16 -7.43 -1.51
CA VAL A 43 -0.91 -7.00 -2.42
C VAL A 43 -0.42 -6.83 -3.85
N VAL A 44 0.80 -6.34 -4.05
CA VAL A 44 1.40 -6.22 -5.39
C VAL A 44 1.67 -7.59 -6.00
N GLU A 45 2.23 -8.54 -5.25
CA GLU A 45 2.47 -9.90 -5.74
C GLU A 45 1.17 -10.59 -6.16
N ARG A 46 0.07 -10.36 -5.44
CA ARG A 46 -1.22 -11.02 -5.69
C ARG A 46 -2.09 -10.28 -6.71
N THR A 47 -1.68 -9.10 -7.17
CA THR A 47 -2.41 -8.34 -8.19
C THR A 47 -1.76 -8.53 -9.56
N PRO A 48 -2.48 -9.08 -10.57
CA PRO A 48 -1.92 -9.26 -11.91
C PRO A 48 -1.58 -7.95 -12.61
N ASN A 49 -0.62 -7.99 -13.54
CA ASN A 49 -0.27 -6.85 -14.37
C ASN A 49 -1.47 -6.29 -15.14
N GLY A 50 -1.54 -4.97 -15.23
CA GLY A 50 -2.63 -4.24 -15.89
C GLY A 50 -3.91 -4.16 -15.05
N GLN A 51 -3.91 -4.60 -13.79
CA GLN A 51 -5.09 -4.60 -12.93
C GLN A 51 -5.00 -3.57 -11.80
N ARG A 52 -6.17 -3.18 -11.32
CA ARG A 52 -6.36 -2.37 -10.13
C ARG A 52 -7.13 -3.19 -9.10
N ALA A 53 -6.67 -3.18 -7.86
CA ALA A 53 -7.35 -3.83 -6.77
C ALA A 53 -7.46 -2.90 -5.55
N THR A 54 -8.52 -3.10 -4.77
CA THR A 54 -8.73 -2.47 -3.47
C THR A 54 -8.84 -3.57 -2.44
N VAL A 55 -8.03 -3.48 -1.38
CA VAL A 55 -7.98 -4.46 -0.30
C VAL A 55 -8.36 -3.73 0.98
N GLN A 56 -9.52 -4.07 1.53
CA GLN A 56 -9.95 -3.54 2.82
C GLN A 56 -9.40 -4.42 3.93
N GLN A 57 -8.94 -3.81 5.02
CA GLN A 57 -8.50 -4.53 6.21
C GLN A 57 -8.84 -3.68 7.43
N ASP A 58 -9.88 -4.08 8.15
CA ASP A 58 -10.42 -3.34 9.30
C ASP A 58 -10.74 -1.88 8.93
N ASN A 59 -10.11 -0.90 9.58
CA ASN A 59 -10.33 0.53 9.33
C ASN A 59 -9.44 1.11 8.23
N TYR A 60 -8.63 0.28 7.58
CA TYR A 60 -7.67 0.70 6.57
C TYR A 60 -8.00 0.10 5.21
N THR A 61 -7.62 0.81 4.15
CA THR A 61 -7.83 0.36 2.78
C THR A 61 -6.55 0.58 1.98
N GLY A 62 -6.09 -0.48 1.31
CA GLY A 62 -5.01 -0.43 0.34
C GLY A 62 -5.55 -0.40 -1.08
N HIS A 63 -5.17 0.62 -1.86
CA HIS A 63 -5.45 0.67 -3.29
C HIS A 63 -4.16 0.41 -4.05
N VAL A 64 -4.18 -0.60 -4.92
CA VAL A 64 -3.02 -1.03 -5.72
C VAL A 64 -3.35 -0.92 -7.20
N TYR A 65 -2.42 -0.33 -7.96
CA TYR A 65 -2.43 -0.32 -9.40
C TYR A 65 -1.15 -0.96 -9.92
N VAL A 66 -1.27 -2.09 -10.61
CA VAL A 66 -0.14 -2.73 -11.31
C VAL A 66 -0.26 -2.42 -12.79
N SER A 67 0.72 -1.71 -13.33
CA SER A 67 0.80 -1.40 -14.75
C SER A 67 1.19 -2.63 -15.59
N GLN A 68 0.95 -2.59 -16.90
CA GLN A 68 1.18 -3.76 -17.77
C GLN A 68 2.64 -4.22 -17.80
N ASP A 69 3.56 -3.27 -17.69
CA ASP A 69 5.00 -3.51 -17.63
C ASP A 69 5.42 -4.21 -16.33
N GLY A 70 4.62 -4.14 -15.25
CA GLY A 70 4.88 -4.79 -13.96
C GLY A 70 5.33 -3.86 -12.84
N LEU A 71 5.44 -2.55 -13.13
CA LEU A 71 5.57 -1.53 -12.10
C LEU A 71 4.23 -1.32 -11.41
N ALA A 72 4.24 -1.14 -10.09
CA ALA A 72 3.05 -0.97 -9.28
C ALA A 72 3.14 0.24 -8.38
N SER A 73 2.01 0.88 -8.14
CA SER A 73 1.84 1.86 -7.08
C SER A 73 0.81 1.38 -6.07
N VAL A 74 1.11 1.59 -4.79
CA VAL A 74 0.23 1.24 -3.68
C VAL A 74 0.05 2.45 -2.79
N ILE A 75 -1.18 2.74 -2.42
CA ILE A 75 -1.52 3.75 -1.42
C ILE A 75 -2.37 3.10 -0.34
N VAL A 76 -1.99 3.29 0.92
CA VAL A 76 -2.74 2.81 2.09
C VAL A 76 -3.34 3.99 2.81
N THR A 77 -4.63 3.95 3.06
CA THR A 77 -5.41 5.05 3.63
C THR A 77 -6.35 4.55 4.73
N ASP A 78 -6.94 5.48 5.47
CA ASP A 78 -8.18 5.19 6.20
C ASP A 78 -9.29 4.76 5.20
N ALA A 79 -10.25 3.95 5.65
CA ALA A 79 -11.38 3.50 4.83
C ALA A 79 -12.29 4.63 4.31
N GLU A 80 -12.31 5.78 4.99
CA GLU A 80 -13.09 6.95 4.59
C GLU A 80 -12.44 7.74 3.43
N TYR A 81 -11.17 7.48 3.12
CA TYR A 81 -10.47 8.20 2.06
C TYR A 81 -11.08 7.85 0.69
N PRO A 82 -11.32 8.82 -0.22
CA PRO A 82 -12.09 8.54 -1.42
C PRO A 82 -11.25 7.71 -2.38
N GLN A 83 -11.74 6.51 -2.73
CA GLN A 83 -11.06 5.57 -3.62
C GLN A 83 -10.57 6.23 -4.93
N ARG A 84 -11.40 7.12 -5.50
CA ARG A 84 -11.06 7.84 -6.74
C ARG A 84 -9.81 8.69 -6.59
N VAL A 85 -9.71 9.43 -5.49
CA VAL A 85 -8.55 10.27 -5.19
C VAL A 85 -7.32 9.39 -4.95
N ALA A 86 -7.47 8.28 -4.24
CA ALA A 86 -6.37 7.35 -3.97
C ALA A 86 -5.76 6.78 -5.26
N PHE A 87 -6.58 6.26 -6.18
CA PHE A 87 -6.08 5.75 -7.47
C PHE A 87 -5.51 6.83 -8.36
N SER A 88 -6.06 8.05 -8.28
CA SER A 88 -5.56 9.20 -9.01
C SER A 88 -4.16 9.61 -8.54
N VAL A 89 -3.93 9.65 -7.23
CA VAL A 89 -2.60 9.84 -6.62
C VAL A 89 -1.65 8.72 -7.04
N ALA A 90 -2.07 7.47 -6.87
CA ALA A 90 -1.26 6.30 -7.19
C ALA A 90 -0.87 6.25 -8.69
N GLY A 91 -1.78 6.58 -9.60
CA GLY A 91 -1.52 6.63 -11.04
C GLY A 91 -0.48 7.70 -11.40
N LYS A 92 -0.68 8.93 -10.92
CA LYS A 92 0.26 10.03 -11.20
C LYS A 92 1.66 9.77 -10.65
N CYS A 93 1.78 9.25 -9.43
CA CYS A 93 3.08 8.88 -8.88
C CYS A 93 3.77 7.80 -9.73
N LEU A 94 3.01 6.84 -10.26
CA LEU A 94 3.55 5.81 -11.15
C LEU A 94 4.03 6.40 -12.49
N ASP A 95 3.29 7.33 -13.07
CA ASP A 95 3.65 7.98 -14.34
C ASP A 95 4.88 8.88 -14.19
N GLU A 96 4.93 9.69 -13.14
CA GLU A 96 6.10 10.53 -12.83
C GLU A 96 7.33 9.68 -12.53
N PHE A 97 7.16 8.57 -11.81
CA PHE A 97 8.23 7.61 -11.57
C PHE A 97 8.77 7.03 -12.87
N LYS A 98 7.90 6.60 -13.79
CA LYS A 98 8.30 6.07 -15.11
C LYS A 98 9.03 7.11 -15.96
N SER A 99 8.59 8.37 -15.88
CA SER A 99 9.25 9.47 -16.60
C SER A 99 10.64 9.80 -16.04
N LYS A 100 10.83 9.66 -14.72
CA LYS A 100 12.08 10.02 -14.03
C LYS A 100 13.10 8.89 -14.02
N PHE A 101 12.64 7.64 -13.95
CA PHE A 101 13.50 6.46 -13.84
C PHE A 101 13.24 5.47 -14.96
N PRO A 102 14.05 5.49 -16.04
CA PRO A 102 14.05 4.43 -17.04
C PRO A 102 14.34 3.07 -16.39
N ARG A 103 13.63 2.03 -16.81
CA ARG A 103 13.67 0.68 -16.20
C ARG A 103 15.07 0.10 -15.92
N LYS A 104 16.05 0.41 -16.75
CA LYS A 104 17.43 -0.11 -16.60
C LYS A 104 18.13 0.39 -15.34
N ASP A 105 17.69 1.52 -14.80
CA ASP A 105 18.35 2.21 -13.70
C ASP A 105 17.61 2.02 -12.36
N VAL A 106 16.60 1.15 -12.33
CA VAL A 106 15.70 0.98 -11.19
C VAL A 106 16.16 -0.19 -10.33
N THR A 107 16.65 0.10 -9.12
CA THR A 107 16.92 -0.91 -8.09
C THR A 107 16.46 -0.41 -6.72
N PRO A 108 16.03 -1.29 -5.80
CA PRO A 108 15.60 -0.88 -4.45
C PRO A 108 16.60 0.01 -3.72
N GLU A 109 17.90 -0.26 -3.89
CA GLU A 109 18.99 0.39 -3.16
C GLU A 109 19.26 1.81 -3.66
N THR A 110 19.07 2.06 -4.95
CA THR A 110 19.43 3.34 -5.59
C THR A 110 18.23 4.24 -5.80
N THR A 111 17.02 3.68 -5.95
CA THR A 111 15.84 4.43 -6.37
C THR A 111 15.22 5.21 -5.21
N SER A 112 15.12 4.64 -4.01
CA SER A 112 14.46 5.31 -2.89
C SER A 112 15.11 6.64 -2.52
N GLN A 113 16.44 6.73 -2.56
CA GLN A 113 17.17 7.97 -2.27
C GLN A 113 17.05 9.02 -3.39
N ARG A 114 16.75 8.60 -4.61
CA ARG A 114 16.65 9.49 -5.78
C ARG A 114 15.23 10.01 -6.03
N TYR A 115 14.25 9.57 -5.25
CA TYR A 115 12.84 9.97 -5.38
C TYR A 115 12.24 10.63 -4.12
N PRO A 116 12.84 11.73 -3.61
CA PRO A 116 12.31 12.46 -2.45
C PRO A 116 10.93 13.08 -2.69
N GLU A 117 10.52 13.25 -3.94
CA GLU A 117 9.21 13.78 -4.32
C GLU A 117 8.06 12.88 -3.85
N LEU A 118 8.31 11.57 -3.66
CA LEU A 118 7.31 10.63 -3.13
C LEU A 118 6.71 11.12 -1.81
N ARG A 119 7.54 11.69 -0.94
CA ARG A 119 7.10 12.26 0.34
C ARG A 119 6.18 13.47 0.13
N GLN A 120 6.51 14.34 -0.82
CA GLN A 120 5.68 15.49 -1.14
C GLN A 120 4.31 15.07 -1.70
N HIS A 121 4.26 13.99 -2.49
CA HIS A 121 3.00 13.42 -2.95
C HIS A 121 2.19 12.86 -1.78
N LEU A 122 2.81 12.16 -0.84
CA LEU A 122 2.15 11.66 0.36
C LEU A 122 1.57 12.82 1.20
N GLU A 123 2.34 13.89 1.41
CA GLU A 123 1.92 15.07 2.18
C GLU A 123 0.75 15.80 1.50
N LYS A 124 0.81 16.00 0.18
CA LYS A 124 -0.31 16.58 -0.59
C LYS A 124 -1.55 15.68 -0.60
N ALA A 125 -1.35 14.37 -0.63
CA ALA A 125 -2.46 13.41 -0.61
C ALA A 125 -3.23 13.42 0.73
N GLN A 126 -2.69 14.02 1.81
CA GLN A 126 -3.42 14.15 3.08
C GLN A 126 -4.68 15.02 2.96
N ASP A 127 -4.73 15.95 2.00
CA ASP A 127 -5.90 16.77 1.73
C ASP A 127 -6.55 16.37 0.39
N PRO A 128 -7.62 15.55 0.41
CA PRO A 128 -8.30 15.10 -0.81
C PRO A 128 -8.88 16.25 -1.65
N GLN A 129 -9.14 17.43 -1.06
CA GLN A 129 -9.83 18.54 -1.72
C GLN A 129 -8.87 19.48 -2.47
N SER A 130 -7.63 19.64 -2.01
CA SER A 130 -6.62 20.48 -2.70
C SER A 130 -5.92 19.77 -3.87
N ASN A 131 -6.29 18.53 -4.17
CA ASN A 131 -5.64 17.67 -5.17
C ASN A 131 -6.05 17.94 -6.64
N ASP A 132 -6.17 19.21 -7.02
CA ASP A 132 -6.49 19.67 -8.38
C ASP A 132 -5.60 19.03 -9.49
N PRO A 133 -4.27 18.82 -9.31
CA PRO A 133 -3.45 18.22 -10.36
C PRO A 133 -3.48 16.68 -10.40
N PHE A 134 -4.29 16.03 -9.55
CA PHE A 134 -4.56 14.58 -9.60
C PHE A 134 -5.89 14.31 -10.36
N MET A 135 -6.85 15.23 -10.30
CA MET A 135 -8.16 15.13 -10.97
C MET A 135 -8.11 14.96 -12.51
N ARG A 136 -6.98 15.20 -13.17
CA ARG A 136 -6.84 14.97 -14.63
C ARG A 136 -6.85 13.49 -15.02
N VAL A 137 -6.41 12.59 -14.12
CA VAL A 137 -6.39 11.12 -14.34
C VAL A 137 -7.80 10.50 -14.25
N GLN A 138 -8.83 11.31 -13.92
CA GLN A 138 -10.19 10.88 -13.67
C GLN A 138 -10.85 10.12 -14.83
N ARG A 139 -10.55 10.48 -16.09
CA ARG A 139 -11.17 9.86 -17.27
C ARG A 139 -10.77 8.40 -17.48
N GLU A 140 -9.52 8.03 -17.19
CA GLU A 140 -9.04 6.65 -17.36
C GLU A 140 -9.44 5.72 -16.21
N LEU A 141 -9.69 6.29 -15.02
CA LEU A 141 -10.09 5.52 -13.84
C LEU A 141 -11.53 5.01 -13.92
N ASP A 142 -12.44 5.77 -14.53
CA ASP A 142 -13.86 5.40 -14.63
C ASP A 142 -14.10 4.23 -15.60
N GLU A 143 -13.21 4.01 -16.57
CA GLU A 143 -13.30 2.89 -17.53
C GLU A 143 -12.66 1.59 -17.01
N THR A 144 -11.80 1.68 -15.98
CA THR A 144 -11.06 0.51 -15.53
C THR A 144 -11.74 -0.21 -14.37
N LYS A 145 -12.01 -1.50 -14.56
CA LYS A 145 -12.56 -2.36 -13.50
C LYS A 145 -11.59 -2.46 -12.32
N VAL A 146 -12.03 -2.01 -11.15
CA VAL A 146 -11.33 -2.20 -9.87
C VAL A 146 -11.85 -3.47 -9.20
N ILE A 147 -10.95 -4.39 -8.85
CA ILE A 147 -11.29 -5.61 -8.11
C ILE A 147 -11.32 -5.29 -6.62
N LEU A 148 -12.42 -5.63 -5.93
CA LEU A 148 -12.56 -5.41 -4.50
C LEU A 148 -12.31 -6.70 -3.71
N HIS A 149 -11.38 -6.63 -2.77
CA HIS A 149 -11.04 -7.64 -1.79
C HIS A 149 -11.44 -7.14 -0.41
N LYS A 150 -12.31 -7.87 0.29
CA LYS A 150 -12.83 -7.46 1.61
C LYS A 150 -11.77 -7.56 2.73
N THR A 151 -10.85 -8.50 2.59
CA THR A 151 -9.78 -8.78 3.55
C THR A 151 -8.52 -9.20 2.80
N MET A 152 -7.37 -9.08 3.46
CA MET A 152 -6.11 -9.60 2.93
C MET A 152 -6.19 -11.12 2.67
N ASP A 153 -6.91 -11.88 3.50
CA ASP A 153 -7.11 -13.32 3.29
C ASP A 153 -7.79 -13.64 1.95
N SER A 154 -8.62 -12.73 1.42
CA SER A 154 -9.28 -12.92 0.12
C SER A 154 -8.35 -12.80 -1.08
N LEU A 155 -7.12 -12.31 -0.89
CA LEU A 155 -6.06 -12.35 -1.90
C LEU A 155 -5.22 -13.64 -1.85
N LEU A 156 -5.34 -14.41 -0.77
CA LEU A 156 -4.54 -15.60 -0.56
C LEU A 156 -5.09 -16.80 -1.34
N GLN A 157 -4.20 -17.74 -1.68
CA GLN A 157 -4.62 -18.96 -2.34
C GLN A 157 -5.38 -19.89 -1.38
N ARG A 158 -6.19 -20.80 -1.94
CA ARG A 158 -6.91 -21.79 -1.12
C ARG A 158 -5.91 -22.62 -0.30
N GLY A 159 -6.06 -22.59 1.02
CA GLY A 159 -5.20 -23.31 1.96
C GLY A 159 -4.02 -22.49 2.50
N GLU A 160 -3.82 -21.27 2.03
CA GLU A 160 -2.85 -20.32 2.57
C GLU A 160 -3.49 -19.47 3.68
N LYS A 161 -2.77 -19.22 4.77
CA LYS A 161 -3.22 -18.38 5.90
C LYS A 161 -2.30 -17.20 6.07
N LEU A 162 -2.87 -16.02 6.34
CA LEU A 162 -2.08 -14.81 6.61
C LEU A 162 -1.11 -15.01 7.79
N ASP A 163 -1.54 -15.74 8.81
CA ASP A 163 -0.71 -16.02 9.99
C ASP A 163 0.56 -16.81 9.65
N ASP A 164 0.48 -17.73 8.67
CA ASP A 164 1.63 -18.53 8.23
C ASP A 164 2.60 -17.66 7.42
N LEU A 165 2.08 -16.75 6.59
CA LEU A 165 2.88 -15.78 5.86
C LEU A 165 3.61 -14.82 6.80
N VAL A 166 2.92 -14.28 7.81
CA VAL A 166 3.51 -13.42 8.84
C VAL A 166 4.61 -14.15 9.59
N GLN A 167 4.42 -15.41 9.96
CA GLN A 167 5.44 -16.17 10.68
C GLN A 167 6.68 -16.45 9.83
N ARG A 168 6.51 -16.75 8.54
CA ARG A 168 7.60 -17.07 7.61
C ARG A 168 8.29 -15.85 7.02
N SER A 169 7.69 -14.66 7.12
CA SER A 169 8.26 -13.44 6.54
C SER A 169 9.57 -13.03 7.22
N ASP A 170 10.63 -12.87 6.43
CA ASP A 170 11.91 -12.31 6.89
C ASP A 170 11.87 -10.77 7.02
N GLN A 171 10.78 -10.15 6.59
CA GLN A 171 10.59 -8.69 6.59
C GLN A 171 9.99 -8.18 7.90
N LEU A 172 9.47 -9.10 8.70
CA LEU A 172 8.90 -8.80 10.00
C LEU A 172 9.90 -9.23 11.07
N SER A 173 10.32 -8.28 11.90
CA SER A 173 11.11 -8.58 13.08
C SER A 173 10.33 -9.46 14.05
N ALA A 174 11.03 -10.13 14.96
CA ALA A 174 10.40 -10.92 16.02
C ALA A 174 9.41 -10.07 16.85
N GLN A 175 9.74 -8.80 17.07
CA GLN A 175 8.87 -7.83 17.74
C GLN A 175 7.58 -7.58 16.96
N SER A 176 7.66 -7.35 15.66
CA SER A 176 6.48 -7.11 14.81
C SER A 176 5.59 -8.34 14.66
N LYS A 177 6.19 -9.53 14.57
CA LYS A 177 5.45 -10.80 14.59
C LYS A 177 4.70 -10.99 15.91
N MET A 178 5.32 -10.66 17.05
CA MET A 178 4.66 -10.68 18.34
C MET A 178 3.56 -9.61 18.43
N PHE A 179 3.82 -8.39 17.96
CA PHE A 179 2.85 -7.30 17.91
C PHE A 179 1.59 -7.70 17.14
N TYR A 180 1.75 -8.27 15.94
CA TYR A 180 0.63 -8.79 15.14
C TYR A 180 -0.19 -9.84 15.90
N LYS A 181 0.49 -10.84 16.51
CA LYS A 181 -0.20 -11.89 17.29
C LYS A 181 -0.97 -11.31 18.48
N THR A 182 -0.38 -10.36 19.20
CA THR A 182 -1.02 -9.71 20.35
C THR A 182 -2.21 -8.85 19.91
N ALA A 183 -2.04 -8.01 18.88
CA ALA A 183 -3.11 -7.18 18.34
C ALA A 183 -4.32 -8.02 17.90
N LYS A 184 -4.07 -9.13 17.19
CA LYS A 184 -5.12 -10.07 16.76
C LYS A 184 -5.87 -10.68 17.95
N LYS A 185 -5.15 -11.07 19.02
CA LYS A 185 -5.78 -11.60 20.25
C LYS A 185 -6.59 -10.55 21.00
N THR A 186 -6.06 -9.33 21.14
CA THR A 186 -6.76 -8.24 21.83
C THR A 186 -8.04 -7.85 21.10
N ASN A 187 -8.03 -7.84 19.76
CA ASN A 187 -9.22 -7.56 18.95
C ASN A 187 -10.23 -8.73 18.88
N ALA A 188 -9.83 -9.95 19.29
CA ALA A 188 -10.71 -11.11 19.32
C ALA A 188 -11.57 -11.17 20.61
N CYS A 189 -11.06 -10.64 21.73
CA CYS A 189 -11.79 -10.59 23.00
C CYS A 189 -12.76 -9.40 23.03
N CYS A 190 -13.92 -9.56 22.38
CA CYS A 190 -15.20 -8.88 22.66
C CYS A 190 -16.30 -9.38 21.70
N THR A 191 -16.29 -10.67 21.37
CA THR A 191 -17.44 -11.37 20.76
C THR A 191 -18.13 -12.23 21.82
N TYR A 192 -18.67 -11.57 22.85
CA TYR A 192 -19.75 -12.16 23.63
C TYR A 192 -21.05 -11.59 23.07
N VAL A 193 -21.72 -12.39 22.25
CA VAL A 193 -23.18 -12.35 22.10
C VAL A 193 -23.78 -13.03 23.33
#